data_AF-A0A1X7VI32-F1
#
_entry.id   AF-A0A1X7VI32-F1
#
_cell.length_a   1.000
_cell.length_b   1.000
_cell.length_c   1.000
_cell.angle_alpha   90.00
_cell.angle_beta   90.00
_cell.angle_gamma   90.00
#
_symmetry.space_group_name_H-M   'P 1'
#
loop_
_entity.id
_entity.type
_entity.pdbx_description
1 polymer ?
#
loop_
_entity_poly.entity_id
_entity_poly.type
_entity_poly.pdbx_seq_one_letter_code
_entity_poly.pdbx_strand_id
1 'polypeptide(L)'
;MHQGHKICRVTFLKLHGCGKSRFEEIMKNYRMNRLIPRVHGNTGKTPNHAWTYDDILRVLVFTRNYADVHGISLPGRIPGTKSYENKKFLPCSTSKRQLY
;
A
#
# COMPACT_ATOMS: atom_id res chain seq x y z
N MET A 1 28.54 -9.47 -8.05
CA MET A 1 28.80 -9.49 -9.50
C MET A 1 27.71 -8.69 -10.17
N HIS A 2 28.02 -7.99 -11.26
CA HIS A 2 27.04 -7.28 -12.08
C HIS A 2 27.36 -7.64 -13.54
N GLN A 3 26.38 -8.19 -14.28
CA GLN A 3 26.57 -8.65 -15.66
C GLN A 3 27.83 -9.53 -15.84
N GLY A 4 28.01 -10.54 -14.99
CA GLY A 4 29.17 -11.45 -15.04
C GLY A 4 30.48 -10.90 -14.49
N HIS A 5 30.58 -9.59 -14.21
CA HIS A 5 31.81 -8.98 -13.72
C HIS A 5 31.84 -8.88 -12.19
N LYS A 6 33.01 -9.17 -11.59
CA LYS A 6 33.25 -8.93 -10.16
C LYS A 6 33.35 -7.42 -9.94
N ILE A 7 32.52 -6.91 -9.04
CA ILE A 7 32.54 -5.51 -8.62
C ILE A 7 32.60 -5.44 -7.10
N CYS A 8 33.16 -4.35 -6.56
CA CYS A 8 33.22 -4.16 -5.13
C CYS A 8 31.82 -3.97 -4.54
N ARG A 9 31.69 -4.24 -3.24
CA ARG A 9 30.41 -4.17 -2.52
C ARG A 9 29.79 -2.78 -2.62
N VAL A 10 30.58 -1.72 -2.45
CA VAL A 10 30.10 -0.33 -2.46
C VAL A 10 29.44 0.01 -3.81
N THR A 11 30.11 -0.33 -4.91
CA THR A 11 29.57 -0.12 -6.26
C THR A 11 28.30 -0.92 -6.49
N PHE A 12 28.26 -2.19 -6.07
CA PHE A 12 27.06 -3.02 -6.18
C PHE A 12 25.86 -2.41 -5.45
N LEU A 13 26.06 -1.92 -4.21
CA LEU A 13 24.99 -1.30 -3.43
C LEU A 13 24.45 -0.03 -4.09
N LYS A 14 25.33 0.82 -4.64
CA LYS A 14 24.93 2.03 -5.37
C LYS A 14 24.15 1.72 -6.64
N LEU A 15 24.66 0.80 -7.46
CA LEU A 15 24.01 0.40 -8.72
C LEU A 15 22.60 -0.17 -8.51
N HIS A 16 22.39 -0.90 -7.42
CA HIS A 16 21.12 -1.55 -7.12
C HIS A 16 20.26 -0.78 -6.10
N GLY A 17 20.64 0.44 -5.73
CA GLY A 17 19.88 1.27 -4.77
C GLY A 17 19.61 0.56 -3.44
N CYS A 18 20.56 -0.26 -2.96
CA CYS A 18 20.37 -1.12 -1.80
C CYS A 18 21.24 -0.65 -0.62
N GLY A 19 20.61 -0.44 0.54
CA GLY A 19 21.33 -0.09 1.77
C GLY A 19 22.17 -1.24 2.32
N LYS A 20 23.23 -0.91 3.08
CA LYS A 20 24.16 -1.88 3.67
C LYS A 20 23.44 -2.96 4.51
N SER A 21 22.58 -2.52 5.44
CA SER A 21 21.86 -3.42 6.36
C SER A 21 20.89 -4.33 5.61
N ARG A 22 20.13 -3.77 4.67
CA ARG A 22 19.21 -4.54 3.81
C ARG A 22 19.97 -5.62 3.03
N PHE A 23 21.13 -5.29 2.47
CA PHE A 23 21.96 -6.27 1.76
C PHE A 23 22.48 -7.37 2.68
N GLU A 24 22.94 -7.04 3.89
CA GLU A 24 23.41 -8.04 4.87
C GLU A 24 22.31 -9.00 5.29
N GLU A 25 21.10 -8.51 5.52
CA GLU A 25 19.94 -9.35 5.80
C GLU A 25 19.57 -10.27 4.64
N ILE A 26 19.60 -9.75 3.40
CA ILE A 26 19.36 -10.56 2.20
C ILE A 26 20.40 -11.66 2.10
N MET A 27 21.68 -11.35 2.28
CA MET A 27 22.76 -12.34 2.24
C MET A 27 22.65 -13.37 3.38
N LYS A 28 22.24 -12.95 4.58
CA LYS A 28 21.99 -13.84 5.71
C LYS A 28 20.86 -14.82 5.39
N ASN A 29 19.73 -14.31 4.90
CA ASN A 29 18.60 -15.14 4.49
C ASN A 29 18.98 -16.09 3.35
N TYR A 30 19.71 -15.62 2.35
CA TYR A 30 20.20 -16.45 1.24
C TYR A 30 21.08 -17.60 1.73
N ARG A 31 21.98 -17.35 2.70
CA ARG A 31 22.83 -18.39 3.29
C ARG A 31 22.05 -19.44 4.07
N MET A 32 21.00 -19.03 4.79
CA MET A 32 20.21 -19.95 5.62
C MET A 32 19.15 -20.71 4.80
N ASN A 33 18.47 -20.02 3.87
CA ASN A 33 17.25 -20.49 3.22
C ASN A 33 17.38 -20.61 1.69
N ARG A 34 18.58 -20.43 1.13
CA ARG A 34 18.84 -20.41 -0.32
C ARG A 34 18.00 -19.35 -1.04
N LEU A 35 17.40 -19.70 -2.18
CA LEU A 35 16.60 -18.81 -3.03
C LEU A 35 15.13 -18.74 -2.62
N ILE A 36 14.80 -19.01 -1.35
CA ILE A 36 13.43 -18.86 -0.87
C ILE A 36 13.17 -17.37 -0.61
N PRO A 37 12.10 -16.79 -1.20
CA PRO A 37 11.72 -15.41 -0.94
C PRO A 37 11.52 -15.15 0.56
N ARG A 38 11.95 -13.99 1.04
CA ARG A 38 11.62 -13.56 2.39
C ARG A 38 10.11 -13.37 2.50
N VAL A 39 9.50 -14.13 3.42
CA VAL A 39 8.13 -13.90 3.86
C VAL A 39 8.20 -12.98 5.08
N HIS A 40 7.33 -11.97 5.13
CA HIS A 40 7.25 -11.08 6.28
C HIS A 40 6.71 -11.85 7.49
N GLY A 41 7.22 -11.58 8.70
CA GLY A 41 6.80 -12.31 9.90
C GLY A 41 5.31 -12.19 10.25
N ASN A 42 4.65 -11.17 9.70
CA ASN A 42 3.21 -10.92 9.83
C ASN A 42 2.41 -11.35 8.59
N THR A 43 3.03 -11.95 7.58
CA THR A 43 2.27 -12.49 6.44
C THR A 43 1.30 -13.55 6.96
N GLY A 44 0.01 -13.36 6.66
CA GLY A 44 -1.06 -14.26 7.11
C GLY A 44 -1.44 -14.12 8.59
N LYS A 45 -0.85 -13.19 9.36
CA LYS A 45 -1.22 -12.94 10.75
C LYS A 45 -2.17 -11.77 10.85
N THR A 46 -3.27 -11.97 11.57
CA THR A 46 -4.18 -10.88 11.97
C THR A 46 -3.50 -10.02 13.04
N PRO A 47 -3.46 -8.68 12.90
CA PRO A 47 -2.97 -7.80 13.95
C PRO A 47 -3.76 -7.95 15.26
N ASN A 48 -3.10 -7.77 16.41
CA ASN A 48 -3.73 -7.88 17.73
C ASN A 48 -4.90 -6.88 17.93
N HIS A 49 -4.88 -5.76 17.21
CA HIS A 49 -5.90 -4.71 17.26
C HIS A 49 -6.74 -4.67 15.98
N ALA A 50 -6.82 -5.79 15.25
CA ALA A 50 -7.75 -5.89 14.14
C ALA A 50 -9.18 -5.81 14.66
N TRP A 51 -10.01 -5.06 13.95
CA TRP A 51 -11.44 -4.99 14.25
C TRP A 51 -12.11 -6.33 13.97
N THR A 52 -13.16 -6.61 14.73
CA THR A 52 -13.99 -7.77 14.47
C THR A 52 -14.70 -7.62 13.12
N TYR A 53 -15.12 -8.75 12.54
CA TYR A 53 -15.91 -8.72 11.32
C TYR A 53 -17.20 -7.90 11.50
N ASP A 54 -17.84 -8.00 12.68
CA ASP A 54 -19.05 -7.25 13.01
C ASP A 54 -18.79 -5.74 13.07
N ASP A 55 -17.68 -5.32 13.65
CA ASP A 55 -17.31 -3.89 13.68
C ASP A 55 -17.01 -3.36 12.27
N ILE A 56 -16.33 -4.15 11.44
CA ILE A 56 -16.11 -3.82 10.03
C ILE A 56 -17.45 -3.69 9.30
N LEU A 57 -18.40 -4.59 9.52
CA LEU A 57 -19.74 -4.53 8.93
C LEU A 57 -20.51 -3.29 9.39
N ARG A 58 -20.47 -2.96 10.69
CA ARG A 58 -21.13 -1.77 11.23
C ARG A 58 -20.59 -0.49 10.59
N VAL A 59 -19.26 -0.39 10.45
CA VAL A 59 -18.62 0.76 9.81
C VAL A 59 -18.99 0.84 8.33
N LEU A 60 -18.98 -0.29 7.64
CA LEU A 60 -19.37 -0.36 6.23
C LEU A 60 -20.82 0.07 6.01
N VAL A 61 -21.76 -0.42 6.84
CA VAL A 61 -23.17 -0.03 6.79
C VAL A 61 -23.32 1.46 7.10
N PHE A 62 -22.64 1.96 8.13
CA PHE A 62 -22.64 3.39 8.45
C PHE A 62 -22.14 4.24 7.28
N THR A 63 -20.99 3.90 6.68
CA THR A 63 -20.44 4.65 5.55
C THR A 63 -21.37 4.65 4.35
N ARG A 64 -22.02 3.51 4.04
CA ARG A 64 -23.00 3.43 2.94
C ARG A 64 -24.22 4.31 3.22
N ASN A 65 -24.84 4.16 4.39
CA ASN A 65 -26.03 4.92 4.76
C ASN A 65 -25.74 6.44 4.77
N TYR A 66 -24.58 6.84 5.31
CA TYR A 66 -24.16 8.24 5.33
C TYR A 66 -23.93 8.78 3.91
N ALA A 67 -23.26 8.01 3.04
CA ALA A 67 -23.06 8.38 1.64
C ALA A 67 -24.37 8.42 0.85
N ASP A 68 -25.38 7.62 1.22
CA ASP A 68 -26.68 7.65 0.56
C ASP A 68 -27.48 8.90 0.92
N VAL A 69 -27.41 9.35 2.17
CA VAL A 69 -28.13 10.55 2.64
C VAL A 69 -27.40 11.84 2.27
N HIS A 70 -26.07 11.87 2.42
CA HIS A 70 -25.26 13.09 2.32
C HIS A 70 -24.30 13.11 1.14
N GLY A 71 -24.17 12.00 0.42
CA GLY A 71 -23.24 11.91 -0.70
C GLY A 71 -23.70 12.75 -1.88
N ILE A 72 -22.77 13.52 -2.43
CA ILE A 72 -23.02 14.37 -3.59
C ILE A 72 -22.56 13.62 -4.84
N SER A 73 -23.45 13.49 -5.82
CA SER A 73 -23.10 12.93 -7.12
C SER A 73 -22.06 13.81 -7.80
N LEU A 74 -21.20 13.18 -8.61
CA LEU A 74 -20.22 13.89 -9.42
C LEU A 74 -20.91 14.94 -10.30
N PRO A 75 -20.54 16.24 -10.22
CA PRO A 75 -21.11 17.27 -11.09
C PRO A 75 -20.64 17.15 -12.56
N GLY A 76 -19.71 16.24 -12.85
CA GLY A 76 -19.19 15.98 -14.18
C GLY A 76 -18.19 14.82 -14.23
N ARG A 77 -17.70 14.52 -15.44
CA ARG A 77 -16.76 13.43 -15.70
C ARG A 77 -15.34 13.80 -15.24
N ILE A 78 -14.70 12.96 -14.43
CA ILE A 78 -13.29 13.12 -14.05
C ILE A 78 -12.39 12.42 -15.08
N PRO A 79 -11.44 13.13 -15.71
CA PRO A 79 -10.46 12.54 -16.61
C PRO A 79 -9.71 11.37 -15.96
N GLY A 80 -9.53 10.26 -16.68
CA GLY A 80 -8.78 9.09 -16.20
C GLY A 80 -9.56 8.09 -15.34
N THR A 81 -10.84 8.35 -15.03
CA THR A 81 -11.70 7.35 -14.39
C THR A 81 -12.60 6.67 -15.44
N LYS A 82 -12.79 5.35 -15.36
CA LYS A 82 -13.58 4.59 -16.35
C LYS A 82 -15.04 4.34 -15.93
N SER A 83 -15.35 4.43 -14.64
CA SER A 83 -16.71 4.24 -14.10
C SER A 83 -17.02 5.31 -13.06
N TYR A 84 -18.09 6.07 -13.31
CA TYR A 84 -18.50 7.27 -12.56
C TYR A 84 -19.84 7.10 -11.86
N GLU A 85 -20.71 6.25 -12.41
CA GLU A 85 -22.14 6.19 -12.10
C GLU A 85 -22.41 5.84 -10.64
N ASN A 86 -21.50 5.10 -10.00
CA ASN A 86 -21.66 4.62 -8.62
C ASN A 86 -20.74 5.33 -7.62
N LYS A 87 -20.17 6.50 -7.96
CA LYS A 87 -19.27 7.24 -7.06
C LYS A 87 -19.96 8.48 -6.49
N LYS A 88 -20.02 8.55 -5.18
CA LYS A 88 -20.52 9.71 -4.41
C LYS A 88 -19.37 10.35 -3.66
N PHE A 89 -19.32 11.68 -3.64
CA PHE A 89 -18.42 12.41 -2.77
C PHE A 89 -19.06 12.60 -1.39
N LEU A 90 -18.29 12.30 -0.34
CA LEU A 90 -18.70 12.67 1.00
C LEU A 90 -18.51 14.18 1.21
N PRO A 91 -19.39 14.84 1.97
CA PRO A 91 -19.22 16.23 2.36
C PRO A 91 -17.86 16.43 3.03
N CYS A 92 -17.13 17.46 2.60
CA CYS A 92 -15.86 17.85 3.20
C CYS A 92 -15.91 19.36 3.48
N SER A 93 -15.38 19.77 4.64
CA SER A 93 -15.23 21.20 5.00
C SER A 93 -14.10 21.89 4.24
N THR A 94 -13.25 21.12 3.55
CA THR A 94 -12.07 21.60 2.83
C THR A 94 -12.33 21.61 1.33
N SER A 95 -12.09 22.75 0.69
CA SER A 95 -12.17 22.88 -0.77
C SER A 95 -10.93 22.27 -1.43
N LYS A 96 -11.07 21.81 -2.69
CA LYS A 96 -9.93 21.29 -3.47
C LYS A 96 -8.74 22.26 -3.53
N ARG A 97 -9.01 23.57 -3.51
CA ARG A 97 -7.97 24.63 -3.52
C ARG A 97 -7.11 24.63 -2.26
N GLN A 98 -7.61 24.13 -1.13
CA GLN A 98 -6.86 24.11 0.13
C GLN A 98 -5.97 22.86 0.28
N LEU A 99 -6.10 21.88 -0.62
CA LEU A 99 -5.33 20.63 -0.59
C LEU A 99 -4.06 20.67 -1.48
N TYR A 100 -3.85 21.77 -2.20
CA TYR A 100 -2.71 22.04 -3.09
C TYR A 100 -2.16 23.43 -2.80
#